data_AF-A0A839AFD9-F1
#
_entry.id   AF-A0A839AFD9-F1
#
_cell.length_a   1.000
_cell.length_b   1.000
_cell.length_c   1.000
_cell.angle_alpha   90.00
_cell.angle_beta   90.00
_cell.angle_gamma   90.00
#
_symmetry.space_group_name_H-M   'P 1'
#
loop_
_entity.id
_entity.type
_entity.pdbx_description
1 polymer ?
#
loop_
_entity_poly.entity_id
_entity_poly.type
_entity_poly.pdbx_seq_one_letter_code
_entity_poly.pdbx_strand_id
1 'polypeptide(L)'
;MPTISGFSRPVGCALIPGGPVGEHEVPGALSPGDTLLSVEHITEGTPPTRVDRTAEFSITAGKAGVIENTTTDTTGDFLHVLWARSE
;
A
#
# COMPACT_ATOMS: atom_id res chain seq x y z
N MET A 1 0.69 19.77 -9.74
CA MET A 1 1.95 19.16 -9.26
C MET A 1 2.62 18.55 -10.46
N PRO A 2 3.86 18.93 -10.80
CA PRO A 2 4.53 18.36 -11.96
C PRO A 2 4.82 16.89 -11.66
N THR A 3 4.53 16.03 -12.62
CA THR A 3 4.89 14.61 -12.61
C THR A 3 6.38 14.46 -12.27
N ILE A 4 6.70 13.61 -11.29
CA ILE A 4 8.06 13.11 -11.15
C ILE A 4 8.40 12.46 -12.49
N SER A 5 9.46 12.91 -13.17
CA SER A 5 9.88 12.36 -14.45
C SER A 5 10.12 10.85 -14.29
N GLY A 6 9.26 10.04 -14.90
CA GLY A 6 9.28 8.57 -14.78
C GLY A 6 7.89 7.95 -14.65
N PHE A 7 6.94 8.63 -13.99
CA PHE A 7 5.55 8.18 -13.92
C PHE A 7 4.64 9.13 -14.70
N SER A 8 3.78 8.58 -15.55
CA SER A 8 2.81 9.33 -16.35
C SER A 8 1.69 9.96 -15.51
N ARG A 9 1.58 9.58 -14.23
CA ARG A 9 0.56 10.04 -13.28
C ARG A 9 1.19 10.35 -11.92
N PRO A 10 0.57 11.22 -11.09
CA PRO A 10 1.01 11.42 -9.71
C PRO A 10 1.04 10.11 -8.92
N VAL A 11 2.05 9.95 -8.07
CA VAL A 11 2.20 8.79 -7.18
C VAL A 11 2.05 9.22 -5.73
N GLY A 12 1.52 8.34 -4.90
CA GLY A 12 1.49 8.47 -3.45
C GLY A 12 2.17 7.29 -2.79
N CYS A 13 2.74 7.50 -1.60
CA CYS A 13 3.20 6.43 -0.76
C CYS A 13 2.87 6.70 0.71
N ALA A 14 2.74 5.63 1.48
CA ALA A 14 2.52 5.68 2.92
C ALA A 14 3.20 4.48 3.59
N LEU A 15 3.73 4.71 4.79
CA LEU A 15 4.14 3.65 5.70
C LEU A 15 3.07 3.54 6.78
N ILE A 16 2.49 2.36 6.93
CA ILE A 16 1.41 2.09 7.88
C ILE A 16 1.76 0.90 8.75
N PRO A 17 1.21 0.79 9.96
CA PRO A 17 1.29 -0.47 10.71
C PRO A 17 0.62 -1.59 9.92
N GLY A 18 1.19 -2.78 9.97
CA GLY A 18 0.52 -3.99 9.52
C GLY A 18 -0.57 -4.42 10.51
N GLY A 19 -1.31 -5.46 10.14
CA GLY A 19 -2.45 -5.94 10.90
C GLY A 19 -2.91 -7.33 10.45
N PRO A 20 -3.99 -7.84 11.06
CA PRO A 20 -4.58 -9.10 10.64
C PRO A 20 -5.04 -9.03 9.18
N VAL A 21 -5.32 -10.20 8.59
CA VAL A 21 -5.96 -10.29 7.27
C VAL A 21 -7.24 -9.47 7.27
N GLY A 22 -7.37 -8.55 6.32
CA GLY A 22 -8.53 -7.66 6.21
C GLY A 22 -8.15 -6.28 5.71
N GLU A 23 -8.91 -5.28 6.15
CA GLU A 23 -8.75 -3.88 5.75
C GLU A 23 -7.62 -3.19 6.53
N HIS A 24 -6.84 -2.37 5.83
CA HIS A 24 -5.76 -1.54 6.36
C HIS A 24 -5.97 -0.10 5.90
N GLU A 25 -5.94 0.84 6.85
CA GLU A 25 -6.06 2.26 6.55
C GLU A 25 -4.74 2.82 5.99
N VAL A 26 -4.82 3.43 4.81
CA VAL A 26 -3.71 4.08 4.11
C VAL A 26 -3.94 5.59 4.15
N PRO A 27 -3.20 6.35 4.97
CA PRO A 27 -3.31 7.80 4.99
C PRO A 27 -2.83 8.39 3.67
N GLY A 28 -3.51 9.44 3.21
CA GLY A 28 -3.25 10.09 1.93
C GLY A 28 -4.50 10.08 1.05
N ALA A 29 -4.36 10.55 -0.19
CA ALA A 29 -5.46 10.58 -1.15
C ALA A 29 -5.48 9.32 -2.03
N LEU A 30 -5.40 8.14 -1.42
CA LEU A 30 -5.66 6.86 -2.10
C LEU A 30 -7.17 6.77 -2.37
N SER A 31 -7.56 6.67 -3.63
CA SER A 31 -8.96 6.65 -4.04
C SER A 31 -9.33 5.32 -4.72
N PRO A 32 -10.61 4.90 -4.67
CA PRO A 32 -11.09 3.83 -5.53
C PRO A 32 -10.81 4.19 -7.00
N GLY A 33 -10.11 3.32 -7.72
CA GLY A 33 -9.68 3.55 -9.11
C GLY A 33 -8.17 3.79 -9.26
N ASP A 34 -7.48 4.19 -8.18
CA ASP A 34 -6.02 4.22 -8.16
C ASP A 34 -5.44 2.83 -8.41
N THR A 35 -4.15 2.76 -8.71
CA THR A 35 -3.45 1.49 -8.96
C THR A 35 -2.37 1.28 -7.92
N LEU A 36 -2.44 0.17 -7.18
CA LEU A 36 -1.33 -0.26 -6.33
C LEU A 36 -0.13 -0.61 -7.22
N LEU A 37 0.99 0.03 -6.95
CA LEU A 37 2.26 -0.23 -7.61
C LEU A 37 3.13 -1.16 -6.78
N SER A 38 3.09 -1.04 -5.45
CA SER A 38 3.79 -1.92 -4.52
C SER A 38 3.14 -1.93 -3.14
N VAL A 39 3.09 -3.10 -2.49
CA VAL A 39 2.82 -3.25 -1.06
C VAL A 39 3.92 -4.13 -0.46
N GLU A 40 4.89 -3.50 0.19
CA GLU A 40 5.99 -4.20 0.86
C GLU A 40 5.64 -4.47 2.32
N HIS A 41 5.67 -5.74 2.72
CA HIS A 41 5.63 -6.15 4.11
C HIS A 41 7.05 -6.07 4.70
N ILE A 42 7.22 -5.24 5.72
CA ILE A 42 8.49 -4.95 6.37
C ILE A 42 8.45 -5.52 7.79
N THR A 43 9.23 -6.58 8.02
CA THR A 43 9.43 -7.15 9.35
C THR A 43 10.66 -6.52 10.00
N GLU A 44 10.50 -6.05 11.24
CA GLU A 44 11.61 -5.45 12.00
C GLU A 44 12.75 -6.46 12.22
N GLY A 45 13.98 -5.96 12.23
CA GLY A 45 15.17 -6.78 12.35
C GLY A 45 16.45 -5.97 12.16
N THR A 46 17.60 -6.66 12.13
CA THR A 46 18.90 -6.02 11.87
C THR A 46 19.70 -6.85 10.86
N PRO A 47 19.55 -6.60 9.55
CA PRO A 47 18.68 -5.59 8.92
C PRO A 47 17.20 -6.03 8.87
N PRO A 48 16.25 -5.09 8.67
CA PRO A 48 14.85 -5.42 8.41
C PRO A 48 14.70 -6.28 7.14
N THR A 49 13.75 -7.20 7.14
CA THR A 49 13.40 -8.00 5.97
C THR A 49 12.20 -7.40 5.25
N ARG A 50 12.21 -7.45 3.91
CA ARG A 50 11.15 -6.90 3.07
C ARG A 50 10.67 -7.95 2.10
N VAL A 51 9.35 -8.11 2.00
CA VAL A 51 8.69 -9.01 1.06
C VAL A 51 7.64 -8.22 0.30
N ASP A 52 7.73 -8.20 -1.03
CA ASP A 52 6.67 -7.65 -1.87
C ASP A 52 5.45 -8.59 -1.82
N ARG A 53 4.32 -8.05 -1.38
CA ARG A 53 3.05 -8.76 -1.27
C ARG A 53 1.96 -8.09 -2.10
N THR A 54 2.30 -7.26 -3.07
CA THR A 54 1.32 -6.51 -3.89
C THR A 54 0.18 -7.37 -4.43
N ALA A 55 0.47 -8.61 -4.86
CA ALA A 55 -0.52 -9.54 -5.39
C ALA A 55 -1.57 -10.01 -4.37
N GLU A 56 -1.31 -9.85 -3.07
CA GLU A 56 -2.24 -10.18 -1.98
C GLU A 56 -3.19 -9.03 -1.62
N PHE A 57 -2.91 -7.82 -2.12
CA PHE A 57 -3.62 -6.61 -1.76
C PHE A 57 -4.43 -6.03 -2.92
N SER A 58 -5.57 -5.44 -2.59
CA SER A 58 -6.38 -4.62 -3.50
C SER A 58 -6.84 -3.35 -2.79
N ILE A 59 -7.12 -2.29 -3.57
CA ILE A 59 -7.82 -1.11 -3.03
C ILE A 59 -9.28 -1.52 -2.80
N THR A 60 -9.79 -1.30 -1.60
CA THR A 60 -11.15 -1.70 -1.26
C THR A 60 -12.17 -0.90 -2.09
N ALA A 61 -13.09 -1.61 -2.74
CA ALA A 61 -14.07 -0.98 -3.61
C ALA A 61 -14.99 -0.02 -2.84
N GLY A 62 -15.14 1.21 -3.34
CA GLY A 62 -16.02 2.21 -2.75
C GLY A 62 -15.51 2.84 -1.45
N LYS A 63 -14.31 2.49 -0.96
CA LYS A 63 -13.69 3.08 0.22
C LYS A 63 -12.35 3.74 -0.13
N ALA A 64 -12.29 5.06 0.04
CA ALA A 64 -11.02 5.78 -0.09
C ALA A 64 -10.13 5.52 1.13
N GLY A 65 -8.81 5.53 0.92
CA GLY A 65 -7.84 5.35 1.99
C GLY A 65 -7.80 3.94 2.59
N VAL A 66 -8.28 2.91 1.89
CA VAL A 66 -8.29 1.54 2.39
C VAL A 66 -7.75 0.56 1.35
N ILE A 67 -6.82 -0.29 1.76
CA ILE A 67 -6.45 -1.50 1.04
C ILE A 67 -6.86 -2.71 1.87
N GLU A 68 -7.09 -3.84 1.21
CA GLU A 68 -7.43 -5.09 1.87
C GLU A 68 -6.52 -6.20 1.38
N ASN A 69 -6.20 -7.14 2.28
CA ASN A 69 -5.55 -8.39 1.91
C ASN A 69 -6.35 -9.59 2.39
N THR A 70 -6.12 -10.74 1.74
CA THR A 70 -6.93 -11.96 1.96
C THR A 70 -6.14 -13.14 2.54
N THR A 71 -4.83 -13.01 2.71
CA THR A 71 -3.93 -14.16 2.91
C THR A 71 -3.01 -14.04 4.12
N THR A 72 -2.25 -12.95 4.25
CA THR A 72 -1.16 -12.86 5.23
C THR A 72 -1.50 -11.98 6.44
N ASP A 73 -1.31 -12.49 7.65
CA ASP A 73 -1.28 -11.66 8.85
C ASP A 73 0.05 -10.91 8.93
N THR A 74 -0.03 -9.58 9.02
CA THR A 74 1.13 -8.66 9.09
C THR A 74 1.20 -7.93 10.43
N THR A 75 0.46 -8.41 11.44
CA THR A 75 0.41 -7.81 12.78
C THR A 75 1.80 -7.73 13.41
N GLY A 76 2.12 -6.55 13.96
CA GLY A 76 3.41 -6.31 14.62
C GLY A 76 4.52 -5.84 13.69
N ASP A 77 4.27 -5.82 12.38
CA ASP A 77 5.17 -5.35 11.33
C ASP A 77 4.64 -4.06 10.67
N PHE A 78 5.26 -3.64 9.56
CA PHE A 78 4.84 -2.47 8.78
C PHE A 78 4.50 -2.84 7.33
N LEU A 79 3.66 -2.01 6.71
CA LEU A 79 3.39 -2.05 5.27
C LEU A 79 3.85 -0.73 4.64
N HIS A 80 4.66 -0.81 3.60
CA HIS A 80 4.95 0.32 2.73
C HIS A 80 4.11 0.20 1.46
N VAL A 81 3.18 1.14 1.29
CA VAL A 81 2.18 1.13 0.22
C VAL A 81 2.54 2.23 -0.77
N LEU A 82 2.65 1.87 -2.05
CA LEU A 82 2.91 2.78 -3.17
C LEU A 82 1.78 2.65 -4.20
N TRP A 83 1.23 3.77 -4.66
CA TRP A 83 0.14 3.78 -5.63
C TRP A 83 0.29 4.90 -6.67
N ALA A 84 -0.28 4.66 -7.86
CA ALA A 84 -0.48 5.66 -8.90
C ALA A 84 -1.92 6.15 -8.88
N ARG A 85 -2.12 7.47 -8.97
CA ARG A 85 -3.45 8.06 -8.98
C ARG A 85 -4.18 7.86 -10.30
N SER A 86 -5.48 7.60 -10.26
CA SER A 86 -6.34 7.60 -11.44
C SER A 86 -6.77 9.03 -11.81
N GLU A 87 -5.85 9.75 -12.45
CA GLU A 87 -6.04 11.10 -13.04
C GLU A 87 -6.25 12.27 -12.06
#